data_AF-A0A8T6NK66-F1
#
_entry.id   AF-A0A8T6NK66-F1
#
_cell.length_a   1.000
_cell.length_b   1.000
_cell.length_c   1.000
_cell.angle_alpha   90.00
_cell.angle_beta   90.00
_cell.angle_gamma   90.00
#
_symmetry.space_group_name_H-M   'P 1'
#
loop_
_entity.id
_entity.type
_entity.pdbx_description
1 polymer ?
#
loop_
_entity_poly.entity_id
_entity_poly.type
_entity_poly.pdbx_seq_one_letter_code
_entity_poly.pdbx_strand_id
1 'polypeptide(L)'
;YPHGKHRSNYWTSWRDGDWKVIYHALPDIPTTGGFIQFEGGNYQLFNLAEDPYEQKNLADSNPKDLQRMMVGLTSQLQLHEAVYPIDAAGNELKPVVP
;
A
#
# COMPACT_ATOMS: atom_id res chain seq x y z
N TYR A 1 -3.02 7.81 -15.97
CA TYR A 1 -3.37 8.69 -14.84
C TYR A 1 -2.14 9.49 -14.42
N PRO A 2 -1.88 10.70 -14.92
CA PRO A 2 -0.83 11.55 -14.36
C PRO A 2 -1.42 12.30 -13.16
N HIS A 3 -1.13 11.84 -11.94
CA HIS A 3 -1.24 12.69 -10.76
C HIS A 3 0.08 13.46 -10.62
N GLY A 4 0.01 14.74 -10.24
CA GLY A 4 1.21 15.55 -9.98
C GLY A 4 2.02 14.98 -8.81
N LYS A 5 3.25 15.46 -8.60
CA LYS A 5 4.00 15.10 -7.39
C LYS A 5 3.28 15.69 -6.17
N HIS A 6 2.74 14.82 -5.32
CA HIS A 6 2.21 15.18 -4.01
C HIS A 6 3.22 14.82 -2.90
N ARG A 7 2.93 15.29 -1.67
CA ARG A 7 3.64 14.87 -0.44
C ARG A 7 3.56 13.36 -0.19
N SER A 8 2.57 12.71 -0.80
CA SER A 8 2.29 11.29 -0.70
C SER A 8 1.75 10.77 -2.03
N ASN A 9 2.37 9.76 -2.65
CA ASN A 9 1.99 9.29 -3.98
C ASN A 9 1.82 7.77 -4.04
N TYR A 10 0.93 7.32 -4.93
CA TYR A 10 0.83 5.94 -5.42
C TYR A 10 0.70 4.86 -4.34
N TRP A 11 -0.20 5.05 -3.38
CA TRP A 11 -0.55 4.04 -2.38
C TRP A 11 -2.05 3.79 -2.33
N THR A 12 -2.43 2.63 -1.81
CA THR A 12 -3.81 2.26 -1.50
C THR A 12 -3.86 1.54 -0.16
N SER A 13 -5.00 1.57 0.52
CA SER A 13 -5.14 0.94 1.84
C SER A 13 -6.44 0.17 1.97
N TRP A 14 -6.39 -0.87 2.78
CA TRP A 14 -7.54 -1.66 3.16
C TRP A 14 -7.60 -1.84 4.68
N ARG A 15 -8.81 -1.78 5.24
CA ARG A 15 -9.06 -2.03 6.66
C ARG A 15 -10.09 -3.14 6.80
N ASP A 16 -9.78 -4.11 7.65
CA ASP A 16 -10.65 -5.23 8.00
C ASP A 16 -10.51 -5.51 9.51
N GLY A 17 -11.54 -5.12 10.26
CA GLY A 17 -11.50 -5.07 11.72
C GLY A 17 -10.41 -4.15 12.24
N ASP A 18 -9.56 -4.71 13.10
CA ASP A 18 -8.42 -4.01 13.71
C ASP A 18 -7.23 -3.92 12.78
N TRP A 19 -7.21 -4.70 11.69
CA TRP A 19 -6.08 -4.72 10.77
C TRP A 19 -6.22 -3.66 9.69
N LYS A 20 -5.11 -2.97 9.42
CA LYS A 20 -4.95 -2.09 8.27
C LYS A 20 -3.71 -2.51 7.49
N VAL A 21 -3.85 -2.62 6.17
CA VAL A 21 -2.72 -2.76 5.25
C VAL A 21 -2.65 -1.54 4.33
N ILE A 22 -1.43 -1.09 4.04
CA ILE A 22 -1.13 -0.06 3.06
C ILE A 22 -0.19 -0.68 2.03
N TYR A 23 -0.56 -0.58 0.75
CA TYR A 23 0.26 -1.02 -0.37
C TYR A 23 0.79 0.20 -1.13
N HIS A 24 2.11 0.25 -1.29
CA HIS A 24 2.83 1.27 -2.05
C HIS A 24 3.18 0.70 -3.42
N ALA A 25 2.57 1.24 -4.49
CA ALA A 25 2.83 0.76 -5.85
C ALA A 25 4.22 1.15 -6.36
N LEU A 26 4.76 2.26 -5.85
CA LEU A 26 6.03 2.84 -6.28
C LEU A 26 6.83 3.33 -5.05
N PRO A 27 7.29 2.41 -4.18
CA PRO A 27 7.88 2.77 -2.89
C PRO A 27 9.18 3.56 -3.00
N ASP A 28 9.94 3.34 -4.09
CA ASP A 28 11.25 3.98 -4.31
C ASP A 28 11.17 5.32 -5.05
N ILE A 29 9.96 5.80 -5.38
CA ILE A 29 9.80 7.10 -6.06
C ILE A 29 9.76 8.24 -5.04
N PRO A 30 10.66 9.23 -5.14
CA PRO A 30 10.63 10.38 -4.25
C PRO A 30 9.36 11.23 -4.40
N THR A 31 8.83 11.71 -3.28
CA THR A 31 7.68 12.63 -3.24
C THR A 31 8.11 14.08 -3.47
N THR A 32 7.16 15.01 -3.38
CA THR A 32 7.46 16.45 -3.30
C THR A 32 8.37 16.73 -2.11
N GLY A 33 9.60 17.16 -2.38
CA GLY A 33 10.65 17.35 -1.36
C GLY A 33 11.84 16.39 -1.51
N GLY A 34 11.77 15.42 -2.43
CA GLY A 34 12.92 14.58 -2.80
C GLY A 34 13.22 13.44 -1.83
N PHE A 35 12.33 13.16 -0.88
CA PHE A 35 12.46 12.06 0.07
C PHE A 35 11.58 10.86 -0.32
N ILE A 36 12.00 9.67 0.10
CA ILE A 36 11.20 8.46 0.02
C ILE A 36 10.10 8.53 1.08
N GLN A 37 8.86 8.28 0.68
CA GLN A 37 7.71 8.49 1.56
C GLN A 37 7.62 7.46 2.69
N PHE A 38 8.05 6.23 2.42
CA PHE A 38 7.89 5.10 3.32
C PHE A 38 9.11 4.20 3.28
N GLU A 39 9.57 3.78 4.45
CA GLU A 39 10.60 2.77 4.61
C GLU A 39 9.94 1.38 4.68
N GLY A 40 10.61 0.34 4.15
CA GLY A 40 10.11 -1.05 4.20
C GLY A 40 9.45 -1.56 2.91
N GLY A 41 9.61 -0.85 1.78
CA GLY A 41 9.18 -1.35 0.47
C GLY A 41 7.67 -1.23 0.23
N ASN A 42 7.07 -2.23 -0.40
CA ASN A 42 5.68 -2.16 -0.88
C ASN A 42 4.62 -2.27 0.22
N TYR A 43 4.95 -2.76 1.41
CA TYR A 43 3.94 -3.19 2.39
C TYR A 43 4.10 -2.51 3.74
N GLN A 44 2.99 -2.01 4.27
CA GLN A 44 2.85 -1.71 5.68
C GLN A 44 1.62 -2.40 6.25
N LEU A 45 1.76 -3.02 7.42
CA LEU A 45 0.69 -3.71 8.12
C LEU A 45 0.64 -3.23 9.57
N PHE A 46 -0.55 -2.88 10.05
CA PHE A 46 -0.78 -2.39 11.41
C PHE A 46 -1.99 -3.07 12.05
N ASN A 47 -1.91 -3.29 13.36
CA ASN A 47 -3.08 -3.60 14.19
C ASN A 47 -3.47 -2.35 14.96
N LEU A 48 -4.58 -1.71 14.57
CA LEU A 48 -5.02 -0.42 15.09
C LEU A 48 -5.62 -0.49 16.50
N ALA A 49 -5.96 -1.68 17.00
CA ALA A 49 -6.36 -1.85 18.40
C ALA A 49 -5.15 -1.76 19.34
N GLU A 50 -4.00 -2.27 18.90
CA GLU A 50 -2.73 -2.26 19.66
C GLU A 50 -1.87 -1.02 19.35
N ASP A 51 -1.94 -0.52 18.12
CA ASP A 51 -1.14 0.58 17.59
C ASP A 51 -2.03 1.58 16.80
N PRO A 52 -2.87 2.37 17.48
CA PRO A 52 -3.80 3.31 16.84
C PRO A 52 -3.11 4.45 16.09
N TYR A 53 -1.79 4.62 16.24
CA TYR A 53 -1.00 5.66 15.61
C TYR A 53 -0.04 5.14 14.54
N GLU A 54 -0.15 3.85 14.17
CA GLU A 54 0.59 3.25 13.04
C GLU A 54 2.12 3.40 13.16
N GLN A 55 2.63 3.27 14.39
CA GLN A 55 4.04 3.47 14.71
C GLN A 55 4.91 2.25 14.37
N LYS A 56 4.35 1.04 14.40
CA LYS A 56 5.11 -0.19 14.19
C LYS A 56 4.57 -0.98 12.99
N ASN A 57 5.33 -0.97 11.90
CA ASN A 57 5.05 -1.83 10.75
C ASN A 57 5.27 -3.31 11.12
N LEU A 58 4.22 -4.13 10.94
CA LEU A 58 4.21 -5.57 11.23
C LEU A 58 4.33 -6.44 9.96
N ALA A 59 4.55 -5.85 8.78
CA ALA A 59 4.54 -6.59 7.51
C ALA A 59 5.52 -7.78 7.51
N ASP A 60 6.74 -7.58 8.00
CA ASP A 60 7.77 -8.63 8.04
C ASP A 60 7.54 -9.65 9.16
N SER A 61 6.97 -9.23 10.29
CA SER A 61 6.77 -10.10 11.46
C SER A 61 5.49 -10.91 11.40
N ASN A 62 4.50 -10.49 10.59
CA ASN A 62 3.17 -11.09 10.54
C ASN A 62 2.76 -11.47 9.09
N PRO A 63 3.51 -12.35 8.41
CA PRO A 63 3.29 -12.65 6.98
C PRO A 63 1.92 -13.25 6.68
N LYS A 64 1.34 -14.00 7.62
CA LYS A 64 -0.01 -14.60 7.46
C LYS A 64 -1.10 -13.51 7.40
N ASP A 65 -1.04 -12.55 8.31
CA ASP A 65 -1.98 -11.42 8.31
C ASP A 65 -1.75 -10.50 7.12
N LEU A 66 -0.49 -10.27 6.75
CA LEU A 66 -0.15 -9.50 5.56
C LEU A 66 -0.80 -10.12 4.30
N GLN A 67 -0.62 -11.43 4.09
CA GLN A 67 -1.20 -12.12 2.94
C GLN A 67 -2.73 -12.04 2.95
N ARG A 68 -3.37 -12.31 4.09
CA ARG A 68 -4.84 -12.19 4.25
C ARG A 68 -5.33 -10.79 3.89
N MET A 69 -4.67 -9.76 4.42
CA MET A 69 -5.06 -8.37 4.19
C MET A 69 -4.83 -7.93 2.74
N MET A 70 -3.76 -8.39 2.09
CA MET A 70 -3.49 -8.11 0.68
C MET A 70 -4.46 -8.83 -0.27
N VAL A 71 -4.91 -10.04 0.07
CA VAL A 71 -6.00 -10.71 -0.66
C VAL A 71 -7.30 -9.91 -0.54
N GLY A 72 -7.62 -9.41 0.66
CA GLY A 72 -8.78 -8.52 0.86
C GLY A 72 -8.69 -7.24 0.03
N LEU A 73 -7.53 -6.57 0.09
CA LEU A 73 -7.26 -5.34 -0.67
C LEU A 73 -7.43 -5.55 -2.18
N THR A 74 -6.78 -6.57 -2.74
CA THR A 74 -6.84 -6.87 -4.18
C THR A 74 -8.26 -7.23 -4.65
N SER A 75 -8.99 -8.01 -3.84
CA SER A 75 -10.38 -8.37 -4.12
C SER A 75 -11.30 -7.15 -4.16
N GLN A 76 -11.16 -6.23 -3.20
CA GLN A 76 -11.96 -5.01 -3.16
C GLN A 76 -11.63 -4.06 -4.32
N LEU A 77 -10.34 -3.93 -4.69
CA LEU A 77 -9.96 -3.14 -5.86
C LEU A 77 -10.54 -3.69 -7.16
N GLN A 78 -10.56 -5.01 -7.32
CA GLN A 78 -11.18 -5.65 -8.48
C GLN A 78 -12.70 -5.44 -8.48
N LEU A 79 -13.37 -5.64 -7.34
CA LEU A 79 -14.82 -5.45 -7.20
C LEU A 79 -15.26 -4.03 -7.54
N HIS A 80 -14.44 -3.04 -7.20
CA HIS A 80 -14.71 -1.64 -7.45
C HIS A 80 -14.17 -1.13 -8.80
N GLU A 81 -13.67 -2.01 -9.66
CA GLU A 81 -13.09 -1.65 -10.96
C GLU A 81 -12.06 -0.53 -10.83
N ALA A 82 -11.24 -0.60 -9.77
CA ALA A 82 -10.30 0.46 -9.44
C ALA A 82 -9.26 0.64 -10.54
N VAL A 83 -8.91 1.90 -10.79
CA VAL A 83 -7.81 2.25 -11.70
C VAL A 83 -6.47 2.17 -10.96
N TYR A 84 -5.43 1.75 -11.68
CA TYR A 84 -4.09 1.56 -11.12
C TYR A 84 -3.11 2.61 -11.66
N PRO A 85 -2.00 2.87 -10.94
CA PRO A 85 -0.86 3.57 -11.51
C PRO A 85 -0.37 2.82 -12.76
N ILE A 86 0.12 3.56 -13.75
CA ILE A 86 0.71 2.99 -14.97
C ILE A 86 2.22 3.23 -14.98
N ASP A 87 2.98 2.24 -15.40
CA ASP A 87 4.42 2.37 -15.58
C ASP A 87 4.76 3.12 -16.89
N ALA A 88 6.06 3.34 -17.13
CA ALA A 88 6.55 4.02 -18.33
C ALA A 88 6.29 3.24 -19.63
N ALA A 89 6.05 1.92 -19.55
CA ALA A 89 5.69 1.07 -20.68
C ALA A 89 4.17 0.99 -20.90
N GLY A 90 3.37 1.64 -20.05
CA GLY A 90 1.91 1.67 -20.13
C GLY A 90 1.22 0.49 -19.44
N ASN A 91 1.94 -0.31 -18.64
CA ASN A 91 1.35 -1.42 -17.89
C ASN A 91 0.75 -0.93 -16.56
N GLU A 92 -0.35 -1.55 -16.13
CA GLU A 92 -0.94 -1.31 -14.82
C GLU A 92 -0.10 -1.93 -13.70
N LEU A 93 0.21 -1.13 -12.69
CA LEU A 93 0.89 -1.55 -11.47
C LEU A 93 -0.13 -2.01 -10.43
N LYS A 94 -0.58 -3.26 -10.58
CA LYS A 94 -1.53 -3.88 -9.64
C LYS A 94 -0.85 -4.29 -8.34
N PRO A 95 -1.56 -4.26 -7.20
CA PRO A 95 -1.01 -4.76 -5.95
C PRO A 95 -0.68 -6.26 -6.03
N VAL A 96 0.49 -6.62 -5.49
CA VAL A 96 0.97 -8.00 -5.44
C VAL A 96 0.70 -8.56 -4.04
N VAL A 97 0.20 -9.80 -3.98
CA VAL A 97 0.09 -10.53 -2.71
C VAL A 97 1.47 -11.16 -2.40
N PRO A 98 2.04 -10.94 -1.20
CA PRO A 98 3.35 -11.49 -0.83
C PRO A 98 3.35 -13.00 -0.56
#